data_AF-A0A495ZFL2-F1
#
_entry.id   AF-A0A495ZFL2-F1
#
_cell.length_a   1.000
_cell.length_b   1.000
_cell.length_c   1.000
_cell.angle_alpha   90.00
_cell.angle_beta   90.00
_cell.angle_gamma   90.00
#
_symmetry.space_group_name_H-M   'P 1'
#
loop_
_entity.id
_entity.type
_entity.pdbx_description
1 polymer ?
#
loop_
_entity_poly.entity_id
_entity_poly.type
_entity_poly.pdbx_seq_one_letter_code
_entity_poly.pdbx_strand_id
1 'polypeptide(L)'
;MATENVEIILKLPKSILAVMDSTETSIGQSIMETVAVSLYHRRQISLGKAAEIAGISVWQMNQILSKYDVSLDYTAEDAAQDWNTLREIW
;
A
#
# COMPACT_ATOMS: atom_id res chain seq x y z
N MET A 1 1.04 -16.21 -10.92
CA MET A 1 1.34 -15.72 -12.29
C MET A 1 2.61 -14.88 -12.17
N ALA A 2 3.56 -15.03 -13.10
CA ALA A 2 4.81 -14.28 -13.05
C ALA A 2 4.51 -12.78 -13.08
N THR A 3 5.04 -12.03 -12.13
CA THR A 3 4.86 -10.59 -12.04
C THR A 3 5.68 -9.93 -13.16
N GLU A 4 5.00 -9.36 -14.15
CA GLU A 4 5.65 -8.54 -15.18
C GLU A 4 6.01 -7.19 -14.55
N ASN A 5 7.31 -6.91 -14.45
CA ASN A 5 7.80 -5.67 -13.86
C ASN A 5 8.02 -4.61 -14.95
N VAL A 6 7.67 -3.36 -14.63
CA VAL A 6 7.96 -2.19 -15.47
C VAL A 6 9.02 -1.35 -14.78
N GLU A 7 10.13 -1.07 -15.47
CA GLU A 7 11.17 -0.18 -14.96
C GLU A 7 10.92 1.26 -15.42
N ILE A 8 11.05 2.20 -14.48
CA ILE A 8 10.90 3.64 -14.71
C ILE A 8 12.12 4.41 -14.20
N ILE A 9 12.60 5.38 -14.98
CA ILE A 9 13.69 6.28 -14.59
C ILE A 9 13.10 7.64 -14.23
N LEU A 10 13.21 8.01 -12.95
CA LEU A 10 12.74 9.29 -12.43
C LEU A 10 13.91 10.26 -12.24
N LYS A 11 13.75 11.49 -12.75
CA LYS A 11 14.68 12.59 -12.46
C LYS A 11 14.04 13.51 -11.43
N LEU A 12 14.39 13.33 -10.17
CA LEU A 12 13.87 14.11 -9.05
C LEU A 12 14.94 15.09 -8.54
N PRO A 13 14.55 16.27 -8.04
CA PRO A 13 15.49 17.18 -7.39
C PRO A 13 16.02 16.54 -6.09
N LYS A 14 17.30 16.73 -5.78
CA LYS A 14 17.93 16.19 -4.56
C LYS A 14 17.21 16.59 -3.26
N SER A 15 16.50 17.72 -3.26
CA SER A 15 15.69 18.17 -2.13
C SER A 15 14.58 17.20 -1.74
N ILE A 16 14.16 16.29 -2.64
CA ILE A 16 13.13 15.30 -2.33
C ILE A 16 13.54 14.35 -1.21
N LEU A 17 14.85 14.06 -1.08
CA LEU A 17 15.39 13.24 -0.01
C LEU A 17 15.05 13.84 1.36
N ALA A 18 15.16 15.16 1.49
CA ALA A 18 14.81 15.86 2.72
C ALA A 18 13.30 15.90 2.97
N VAL A 19 12.49 16.07 1.92
CA VAL A 19 11.02 16.11 2.03
C VAL A 19 10.46 14.75 2.47
N MET A 20 11.02 13.66 1.95
CA MET A 20 10.58 12.30 2.23
C MET A 20 11.29 11.66 3.42
N ASP A 21 12.16 12.40 4.12
CA ASP A 21 13.02 11.86 5.20
C ASP A 21 13.71 10.55 4.80
N SER A 22 14.31 10.55 3.61
CA SER A 22 14.82 9.35 2.93
C SER A 22 16.24 9.56 2.40
N THR A 23 16.98 8.47 2.25
CA THR A 23 18.34 8.44 1.67
C THR A 23 18.30 8.05 0.20
N GLU A 24 19.41 8.23 -0.53
CA GLU A 24 19.50 7.77 -1.93
C GLU A 24 19.25 6.27 -2.09
N THR A 25 19.54 5.47 -1.06
CA THR A 25 19.31 4.02 -1.05
C THR A 25 17.88 3.63 -0.68
N SER A 26 17.14 4.48 0.03
CA SER A 26 15.77 4.18 0.49
C SER A 26 14.68 4.92 -0.29
N ILE A 27 15.02 5.96 -1.05
CA ILE A 27 14.05 6.78 -1.80
C ILE A 27 13.19 5.97 -2.77
N GLY A 28 13.75 4.93 -3.41
CA GLY A 28 13.00 4.06 -4.30
C GLY A 28 11.85 3.36 -3.57
N GLN A 29 12.14 2.81 -2.39
CA GLN A 29 11.14 2.16 -1.54
C GLN A 29 10.07 3.17 -1.09
N SER A 30 10.48 4.35 -0.62
CA SER A 30 9.54 5.39 -0.17
C SER A 30 8.62 5.88 -1.28
N ILE A 31 9.12 5.95 -2.53
CA ILE A 31 8.30 6.26 -3.70
C ILE A 31 7.28 5.14 -3.96
N MET A 32 7.72 3.88 -3.94
CA MET A 32 6.81 2.73 -4.15
C MET A 32 5.71 2.66 -3.09
N GLU A 33 6.05 2.90 -1.82
CA GLU A 33 5.08 3.01 -0.72
C GLU A 33 4.09 4.15 -0.97
N THR A 34 4.59 5.34 -1.34
CA THR A 34 3.73 6.51 -1.61
C THR A 34 2.76 6.22 -2.77
N VAL A 35 3.22 5.56 -3.83
CA VAL A 35 2.38 5.15 -4.96
C VAL A 35 1.33 4.14 -4.51
N ALA A 36 1.72 3.10 -3.77
CA ALA A 36 0.81 2.08 -3.26
C ALA A 36 -0.30 2.69 -2.37
N VAL A 37 0.09 3.56 -1.42
CA VAL A 37 -0.85 4.26 -0.53
C VAL A 37 -1.82 5.13 -1.33
N SER A 38 -1.33 5.92 -2.30
CA SER A 38 -2.17 6.81 -3.11
C SER A 38 -3.21 6.04 -3.95
N LEU A 39 -2.79 4.93 -4.57
CA LEU A 39 -3.70 4.08 -5.36
C LEU A 39 -4.74 3.39 -4.47
N TYR A 40 -4.34 2.90 -3.29
CA TYR A 40 -5.26 2.29 -2.33
C TYR A 40 -6.28 3.31 -1.79
N HIS A 41 -5.81 4.48 -1.37
CA HIS A 41 -6.67 5.54 -0.84
C HIS A 41 -7.73 6.01 -1.85
N ARG A 42 -7.40 5.98 -3.15
CA ARG A 42 -8.33 6.27 -4.25
C ARG A 42 -9.24 5.09 -4.61
N ARG A 43 -9.20 3.99 -3.86
CA ARG A 43 -9.92 2.72 -4.12
C ARG A 43 -9.66 2.15 -5.51
N GLN A 44 -8.48 2.40 -6.09
CA GLN A 44 -8.11 1.89 -7.42
C GLN A 44 -7.53 0.47 -7.36
N ILE A 45 -7.01 0.07 -6.20
CA ILE A 45 -6.39 -1.24 -5.97
C ILE A 45 -6.79 -1.78 -4.60
N SER A 46 -6.74 -3.10 -4.43
CA SER A 46 -6.93 -3.76 -3.14
C SER A 46 -5.70 -3.59 -2.22
N LEU A 47 -5.88 -3.86 -0.92
CA LEU A 47 -4.78 -3.85 0.05
C LEU A 47 -3.65 -4.83 -0.34
N GLY A 48 -4.02 -6.01 -0.85
CA GLY A 48 -3.06 -7.00 -1.34
C GLY A 48 -2.23 -6.50 -2.51
N LYS A 49 -2.86 -5.79 -3.46
CA LYS A 49 -2.14 -5.21 -4.60
C LYS A 49 -1.27 -4.03 -4.19
N ALA A 50 -1.69 -3.24 -3.19
CA ALA A 50 -0.85 -2.18 -2.63
C ALA A 50 0.42 -2.76 -1.98
N ALA A 51 0.28 -3.84 -1.21
CA ALA A 51 1.41 -4.55 -0.61
C ALA A 51 2.37 -5.13 -1.67
N GLU A 52 1.82 -5.71 -2.74
CA GLU A 52 2.59 -6.20 -3.89
C GLU A 52 3.41 -5.07 -4.56
N ILE A 53 2.80 -3.91 -4.81
CA ILE A 53 3.48 -2.74 -5.40
C ILE A 53 4.59 -2.22 -4.49
N ALA A 54 4.34 -2.16 -3.18
CA ALA A 54 5.34 -1.71 -2.20
C ALA A 54 6.40 -2.78 -1.90
N GLY A 55 6.29 -4.01 -2.42
CA GLY A 55 7.24 -5.09 -2.18
C GLY A 55 7.27 -5.58 -0.72
N ILE A 56 6.14 -5.48 -0.01
CA ILE A 56 6.02 -5.81 1.41
C ILE A 56 4.85 -6.78 1.66
N SER A 57 4.74 -7.28 2.88
CA SER A 57 3.57 -8.08 3.28
C SER A 57 2.31 -7.22 3.45
N VAL A 58 1.14 -7.83 3.31
CA VAL A 58 -0.17 -7.19 3.57
C VAL A 58 -0.25 -6.61 4.98
N TRP A 59 0.37 -7.28 5.96
CA TRP A 59 0.43 -6.81 7.35
C TRP A 59 1.26 -5.53 7.48
N GLN A 60 2.44 -5.48 6.84
CA GLN A 60 3.26 -4.26 6.81
C GLN A 60 2.55 -3.13 6.07
N MET A 61 1.82 -3.42 4.99
CA MET A 61 1.04 -2.41 4.26
C MET A 61 -0.01 -1.75 5.16
N ASN A 62 -0.67 -2.50 6.03
CA ASN A 62 -1.63 -1.95 7.00
C ASN A 62 -0.96 -0.94 7.96
N GLN A 63 0.24 -1.24 8.44
CA GLN A 63 1.02 -0.31 9.27
C GLN A 63 1.41 0.96 8.49
N ILE A 64 1.77 0.82 7.21
CA ILE A 64 2.09 1.96 6.35
C ILE A 64 0.86 2.84 6.15
N LEU A 65 -0.31 2.28 5.81
CA LEU A 65 -1.54 3.07 5.66
C LEU A 65 -1.84 3.91 6.91
N SER A 66 -1.63 3.33 8.10
CA SER A 66 -1.78 4.04 9.37
C SER A 66 -0.80 5.22 9.51
N LYS A 67 0.46 5.07 9.05
CA LYS A 67 1.46 6.16 9.02
C LYS A 67 1.03 7.32 8.11
N TYR A 68 0.31 7.02 7.03
CA TYR A 68 -0.19 8.01 6.08
C TYR A 68 -1.61 8.53 6.40
N ASP A 69 -2.16 8.21 7.58
CA ASP A 69 -3.52 8.55 8.01
C ASP A 69 -4.61 8.08 7.02
N VAL A 70 -4.33 6.97 6.32
CA VAL A 70 -5.28 6.32 5.42
C VAL A 70 -5.97 5.20 6.19
N SER A 71 -7.26 5.40 6.45
CA SER A 71 -8.10 4.37 7.07
C SER A 71 -8.24 3.15 6.16
N LEU A 72 -8.34 1.97 6.77
CA LEU A 72 -8.75 0.78 6.06
C LEU A 72 -10.12 1.01 5.45
N ASP A 73 -10.25 0.62 4.19
CA ASP A 73 -11.53 0.52 3.50
C ASP A 73 -12.28 -0.73 4.00
N TYR A 74 -12.65 -0.69 5.29
CA TYR A 74 -13.41 -1.74 5.95
C TYR A 74 -14.74 -1.17 6.40
N THR A 75 -15.80 -1.63 5.75
CA THR A 75 -17.17 -1.14 5.95
C THR A 75 -17.94 -2.01 6.94
N ALA A 76 -19.10 -1.52 7.37
CA ALA A 76 -20.01 -2.30 8.20
C ALA A 76 -20.55 -3.53 7.44
N GLU A 77 -20.72 -3.41 6.13
CA GLU A 77 -21.11 -4.49 5.24
C GLU A 77 -20.04 -5.58 5.18
N ASP A 78 -18.75 -5.22 5.09
CA ASP A 78 -17.64 -6.18 5.15
C ASP A 78 -17.66 -6.96 6.47
N ALA A 79 -17.87 -6.27 7.60
CA ALA A 79 -17.99 -6.90 8.91
C ALA A 79 -19.19 -7.86 9.01
N ALA A 80 -20.33 -7.48 8.43
CA ALA A 80 -21.52 -8.33 8.40
C ALA A 80 -21.29 -9.58 7.52
N GLN A 81 -20.57 -9.45 6.41
CA GLN A 81 -20.23 -10.55 5.53
C GLN A 81 -19.28 -11.54 6.22
N ASP A 82 -18.22 -11.04 6.86
CA ASP A 82 -17.30 -11.86 7.66
C ASP A 82 -18.04 -12.63 8.77
N TRP A 83 -18.96 -11.95 9.48
CA TRP A 83 -19.78 -12.58 10.51
C TRP A 83 -20.68 -13.69 9.96
N ASN A 84 -21.27 -13.48 8.78
CA ASN A 84 -22.09 -14.51 8.12
C ASN A 84 -21.24 -15.71 7.72
N THR A 85 -20.05 -15.48 7.15
CA THR A 85 -19.12 -16.57 6.85
C THR A 85 -18.78 -17.36 8.11
N LEU A 86 -18.42 -16.70 9.22
CA LEU A 86 -18.11 -17.38 10.49
C LEU A 86 -19.28 -18.24 11.01
N ARG A 87 -20.54 -17.82 10.80
CA ARG A 87 -21.73 -18.61 11.18
C ARG A 87 -21.96 -19.87 10.34
N GLU A 88 -21.42 -19.94 9.12
CA GLU A 88 -21.61 -21.09 8.22
C GLU A 88 -20.59 -22.20 8.46
N ILE A 89 -19.43 -21.86 9.03
CA ILE A 89 -18.31 -22.77 9.33
C ILE A 89 -18.22 -23.18 10.81
N TRP A 90 -19.12 -22.69 11.67
CA TRP A 90 -19.29 -23.11 13.07
C TRP A 90 -20.63 -23.80 13.29
#